data_AF-A0A135YWD9-F1
#
_entry.id   AF-A0A135YWD9-F1
#
_cell.length_a   1.000
_cell.length_b   1.000
_cell.length_c   1.000
_cell.angle_alpha   90.00
_cell.angle_beta   90.00
_cell.angle_gamma   90.00
#
_symmetry.space_group_name_H-M   'P 1'
#
loop_
_entity.id
_entity.type
_entity.pdbx_description
1 polymer ?
#
loop_
_entity_poly.entity_id
_entity_poly.type
_entity_poly.pdbx_seq_one_letter_code
_entity_poly.pdbx_strand_id
1 'polypeptide(L)'
;MIMEKVYYVLFNNHTNGLKLHKVLRSKGLTATISPTPRSLSKCCGVSLIVDEAELEEVREAIRENDIEILDIEYIKKDVNNNRDVYC
;
A
#
# COMPACT_ATOMS: atom_id res chain seq x y z
N MET A 1 -15.06 17.85 5.95
CA MET A 1 -13.63 17.54 6.05
C MET A 1 -13.45 16.16 5.44
N ILE A 2 -13.03 16.07 4.19
CA ILE A 2 -12.82 14.78 3.53
C ILE A 2 -11.39 14.37 3.88
N MET A 3 -11.25 13.41 4.79
CA MET A 3 -9.95 12.87 5.17
C MET A 3 -9.60 11.77 4.18
N GLU A 4 -8.61 12.02 3.33
CA GLU A 4 -8.12 11.03 2.38
C GLU A 4 -7.21 10.04 3.12
N LYS A 5 -7.70 8.81 3.29
CA LYS A 5 -6.92 7.70 3.87
C LYS A 5 -6.31 6.91 2.72
N VAL A 6 -4.99 6.77 2.75
CA VAL A 6 -4.28 5.98 1.76
C VAL A 6 -3.81 4.70 2.44
N TYR A 7 -4.19 3.55 1.89
CA TYR A 7 -3.80 2.25 2.44
C TYR A 7 -2.52 1.75 1.78
N TYR A 8 -1.60 1.28 2.61
CA TYR A 8 -0.29 0.77 2.25
C TYR A 8 -0.19 -0.69 2.70
N VAL A 9 -0.06 -1.57 1.72
CA VAL A 9 0.27 -2.97 1.95
C VAL A 9 1.79 -3.09 2.02
N LEU A 10 2.28 -3.54 3.16
CA LEU A 10 3.69 -3.81 3.41
C LEU A 10 4.01 -5.25 3.07
N PHE A 11 5.17 -5.50 2.46
CA PHE A 11 5.59 -6.84 2.06
C PHE A 11 6.91 -7.23 2.72
N ASN A 12 7.05 -8.50 3.09
CA ASN A 12 8.32 -9.03 3.59
C ASN A 12 9.39 -9.10 2.48
N ASN A 13 8.98 -9.04 1.21
CA ASN A 13 9.84 -9.24 0.06
C ASN A 13 9.23 -8.59 -1.19
N HIS A 14 10.09 -8.09 -2.07
CA HIS A 14 9.69 -7.40 -3.30
C HIS A 14 8.94 -8.32 -4.28
N THR A 15 9.24 -9.63 -4.27
CA THR A 15 8.57 -10.64 -5.11
C THR A 15 7.07 -10.70 -4.84
N ASN A 16 6.67 -10.69 -3.56
CA ASN A 16 5.25 -10.75 -3.18
C ASN A 16 4.52 -9.47 -3.58
N GLY A 17 5.16 -8.31 -3.42
CA GLY A 17 4.62 -7.03 -3.90
C GLY A 17 4.36 -7.04 -5.41
N LEU A 18 5.33 -7.46 -6.22
CA LEU A 18 5.13 -7.57 -7.67
C LEU A 18 4.06 -8.60 -8.04
N LYS A 19 4.01 -9.74 -7.34
CA LYS A 19 3.01 -10.79 -7.59
C LYS A 19 1.60 -10.24 -7.33
N LEU A 20 1.38 -9.60 -6.18
CA LEU A 20 0.10 -9.00 -5.85
C LEU A 20 -0.29 -7.91 -6.86
N HIS A 21 0.63 -7.01 -7.20
CA HIS A 21 0.38 -5.97 -8.19
C HIS A 21 -0.11 -6.53 -9.53
N LYS A 22 0.49 -7.63 -10.01
CA LYS A 22 0.04 -8.30 -11.23
C LYS A 22 -1.38 -8.88 -11.10
N VAL A 23 -1.67 -9.53 -9.97
CA VAL A 23 -3.00 -10.10 -9.70
C VAL A 23 -4.05 -8.98 -9.67
N LEU A 24 -3.79 -7.90 -8.94
CA LEU A 24 -4.69 -6.76 -8.81
C LEU A 24 -4.92 -6.10 -10.18
N ARG A 25 -3.85 -5.87 -10.94
CA ARG A 25 -3.95 -5.35 -12.31
C ARG A 25 -4.76 -6.27 -13.24
N SER A 26 -4.68 -7.58 -13.05
CA SER A 26 -5.48 -8.54 -13.82
C SER A 26 -6.96 -8.53 -13.43
N LYS A 27 -7.29 -8.18 -12.18
CA LYS A 27 -8.67 -7.95 -11.71
C LYS A 27 -9.20 -6.56 -12.11
N GLY A 28 -8.35 -5.68 -12.63
CA GLY A 28 -8.72 -4.30 -12.99
C GLY A 28 -8.65 -3.32 -11.81
N LEU A 29 -8.01 -3.69 -10.71
CA LEU A 29 -7.91 -2.90 -9.48
C LEU A 29 -6.79 -1.84 -9.58
N THR A 30 -6.99 -0.72 -8.90
CA THR A 30 -6.11 0.47 -8.93
C THR A 30 -4.98 0.36 -7.90
N ALA A 31 -4.13 -0.64 -8.07
CA ALA A 31 -3.02 -0.89 -7.16
C ALA A 31 -1.72 -0.26 -7.69
N THR A 32 -1.09 0.62 -6.90
CA THR A 32 0.14 1.32 -7.32
C THR A 32 1.34 0.88 -6.50
N ILE A 33 2.42 0.46 -7.16
CA ILE A 33 3.69 0.18 -6.47
C ILE A 33 4.30 1.50 -6.00
N SER A 34 4.61 1.58 -4.70
CA SER A 34 5.23 2.73 -4.07
C SER A 34 6.43 2.28 -3.24
N PRO A 35 7.53 3.05 -3.22
CA PRO A 35 8.61 2.79 -2.26
C PRO A 35 8.05 2.89 -0.84
N THR A 36 8.42 1.95 0.03
CA THR A 36 7.96 1.99 1.43
C THR A 36 8.46 3.29 2.08
N PRO A 37 7.57 4.15 2.62
CA PRO A 37 8.00 5.36 3.27
C PRO A 37 8.92 5.04 4.46
N ARG A 38 9.90 5.90 4.71
CA ARG A 38 10.92 5.71 5.76
C ARG A 38 10.30 5.44 7.14
N SER A 39 9.13 6.02 7.42
CA SER A 39 8.36 5.80 8.66
C SER A 39 7.77 4.40 8.82
N LEU A 40 7.51 3.67 7.72
CA LEU A 40 6.95 2.31 7.71
C LEU A 40 7.98 1.24 7.32
N SER A 41 9.25 1.64 7.15
CA SER A 41 10.32 0.78 6.65
C SER A 41 10.75 -0.26 7.69
N LYS A 42 10.06 -1.40 7.75
CA LYS A 42 10.48 -2.56 8.56
C LYS A 42 11.13 -3.68 7.75
N CYS A 43 10.88 -3.83 6.45
CA CYS A 43 11.66 -4.71 5.57
C CYS A 43 11.36 -4.45 4.07
N CYS A 44 12.36 -4.65 3.21
CA CYS A 44 12.32 -4.79 1.73
C CYS A 44 11.89 -3.63 0.82
N GLY A 45 11.54 -2.44 1.34
CA GLY A 45 11.54 -1.19 0.56
C GLY A 45 10.45 -1.03 -0.52
N VAL A 46 9.58 -2.02 -0.72
CA VAL A 46 8.45 -1.98 -1.65
C VAL A 46 7.14 -2.10 -0.88
N SER A 47 6.17 -1.24 -1.24
CA SER A 47 4.80 -1.25 -0.73
C SER A 47 3.81 -1.11 -1.89
N LEU A 48 2.56 -1.50 -1.67
CA LEU A 48 1.47 -1.21 -2.59
C LEU A 48 0.48 -0.25 -1.97
N ILE A 49 0.14 0.77 -2.74
CA ILE A 49 -0.94 1.69 -2.42
C ILE A 49 -2.22 1.12 -3.02
N VAL A 50 -3.25 1.01 -2.20
CA VAL A 50 -4.59 0.58 -2.58
C VAL A 50 -5.63 1.51 -1.99
N ASP A 51 -6.80 1.57 -2.63
CA ASP A 51 -7.92 2.36 -2.14
C ASP A 51 -8.69 1.62 -1.03
N GLU A 52 -9.40 2.35 -0.16
CA GLU A 52 -10.24 1.75 0.88
C GLU A 52 -11.35 0.90 0.26
N ALA A 53 -11.90 1.38 -0.86
CA ALA A 53 -12.96 0.68 -1.62
C ALA A 53 -12.48 -0.65 -2.23
N GLU A 54 -11.19 -0.76 -2.55
CA GLU A 54 -10.59 -1.95 -3.16
C GLU A 54 -9.91 -2.87 -2.12
N LEU A 55 -9.89 -2.47 -0.85
CA LEU A 55 -9.19 -3.18 0.21
C LEU A 55 -9.72 -4.61 0.43
N GLU A 56 -11.02 -4.80 0.27
CA GLU A 56 -11.67 -6.10 0.41
C GLU A 56 -11.24 -7.06 -0.71
N GLU A 57 -11.31 -6.61 -1.96
CA GLU A 57 -10.82 -7.33 -3.15
C GLU A 57 -9.32 -7.66 -3.04
N VAL A 58 -8.53 -6.73 -2.50
CA VAL A 58 -7.10 -6.93 -2.27
C VAL A 58 -6.86 -8.04 -1.24
N ARG A 59 -7.60 -8.03 -0.13
CA ARG A 59 -7.52 -9.06 0.91
C ARG A 59 -7.92 -10.43 0.39
N GLU A 60 -8.96 -10.49 -0.43
CA GLU A 60 -9.35 -11.74 -1.10
C GLU A 60 -8.24 -12.20 -2.05
N ALA A 61 -7.72 -11.32 -2.91
CA ALA A 61 -6.63 -11.65 -3.82
C ALA A 61 -5.38 -12.18 -3.08
N ILE A 62 -5.03 -11.58 -1.93
CA ILE A 62 -3.94 -12.04 -1.06
C ILE A 62 -4.20 -13.46 -0.56
N ARG A 63 -5.41 -13.74 -0.06
CA ARG A 63 -5.79 -15.05 0.48
C ARG A 63 -5.88 -16.12 -0.63
N GLU A 64 -6.48 -15.78 -1.78
CA GLU A 64 -6.60 -16.68 -2.93
C GLU A 64 -5.25 -17.09 -3.51
N ASN A 65 -4.27 -16.18 -3.50
CA ASN A 65 -2.95 -16.40 -4.10
C ASN A 65 -1.86 -16.78 -3.08
N ASP A 66 -2.26 -16.99 -1.81
CA ASP A 66 -1.39 -17.28 -0.66
C ASP A 66 -0.17 -16.32 -0.63
N ILE A 67 -0.44 -15.01 -0.63
CA ILE A 67 0.59 -13.98 -0.68
C ILE A 67 0.92 -13.54 0.74
N GLU A 68 2.16 -13.75 1.17
CA GLU A 68 2.61 -13.25 2.47
C GLU A 68 2.84 -11.74 2.44
N ILE A 69 2.06 -11.02 3.25
CA ILE A 69 2.20 -9.60 3.52
C ILE A 69 2.72 -9.40 4.95
N LEU A 70 3.45 -8.30 5.19
CA LEU A 70 3.88 -7.92 6.54
C LEU A 70 2.70 -7.37 7.34
N ASP A 71 2.08 -6.32 6.81
CA ASP A 71 1.01 -5.60 7.47
C ASP A 71 0.27 -4.70 6.46
N ILE A 72 -0.91 -4.22 6.82
CA ILE A 72 -1.67 -3.26 6.02
C ILE A 72 -1.94 -2.05 6.90
N GLU A 73 -1.17 -1.00 6.67
CA GLU A 73 -1.25 0.26 7.40
C GLU A 73 -1.95 1.30 6.54
N TYR A 74 -2.59 2.29 7.16
CA TYR A 74 -3.11 3.44 6.42
C TYR A 74 -2.46 4.72 6.92
N ILE A 75 -2.16 5.62 5.98
CA ILE A 75 -1.67 6.95 6.30
C ILE A 75 -2.81 7.92 6.04
N LYS A 76 -3.19 8.67 7.07
CA LYS A 76 -4.04 9.85 6.91
C LYS A 76 -3.20 10.93 6.24
N LYS A 77 -3.54 11.26 5.00
CA LYS A 77 -2.88 12.35 4.28
C LYS A 77 -3.49 13.65 4.77
N ASP A 78 -2.94 14.18 5.86
CA ASP A 78 -3.26 15.53 6.30
C ASP A 78 -2.59 16.48 5.30
N VAL A 79 -3.36 17.01 4.35
CA VAL A 79 -2.92 18.12 3.49
C VAL A 79 -2.89 19.38 4.36
N ASN A 80 -2.00 19.41 5.34
CA ASN A 80 -1.58 20.68 5.91
C ASN A 80 -0.46 21.21 5.01
N ASN A 81 -0.78 22.26 4.25
CA ASN A 81 0.12 22.99 3.36
C ASN A 81 1.33 23.63 4.08
N ASN A 82 1.52 23.40 5.37
CA ASN A 82 2.65 23.95 6.12
C ASN A 82 3.89 23.04 6.05
N ARG A 83 4.43 22.86 4.84
CA ARG A 83 5.82 22.39 4.66
C ARG A 83 6.67 23.56 4.19
N ASP A 84 7.04 24.38 5.14
CA ASP A 84 8.27 25.18 5.18
C ASP A 84 8.50 25.33 6.70
N VAL A 85 9.49 24.69 7.31
CA VAL A 85 10.90 25.09 7.31
C VAL A 85 11.75 23.85 7.60
N TYR A 86 12.75 23.58 6.76
CA TYR A 86 13.89 22.72 7.12
C TYR A 86 14.94 23.62 7.78
N CYS A 87 15.39 23.27 9.00
CA CYS A 87 16.56 23.91 9.64
C CYS A 87 17.86 23.36 9.09
#